data_AF-A0A1U7ZQA3-F1
#
_entry.id   AF-A0A1U7ZQA3-F1
#
_cell.length_a   1.000
_cell.length_b   1.000
_cell.length_c   1.000
_cell.angle_alpha   90.00
_cell.angle_beta   90.00
_cell.angle_gamma   90.00
#
_symmetry.space_group_name_H-M   'P 1'
#
loop_
_entity.id
_entity.type
_entity.pdbx_description
1 polymer ?
#
loop_
_entity_poly.entity_id
_entity_poly.type
_entity_poly.pdbx_seq_one_letter_code
_entity_poly.pdbx_strand_id
1 'polypeptide(L)'
;MLLTSPSSLLQLPPLKSLKISSPFLYGSTPVRLLNKPSSSLSPSNPSPPSFLPPIRAMKSLQGRVVCATNDKTVAVEVVRLAPHPKYKRRVRKKKKFQAHDPENRFKVGDFVQLEKSKPISKTKAFIAIPVTAKNAPKSTEALPQELGIPLESEKSE
;
A
#
# COMPACT_ATOMS: atom_id res chain seq x y z
N MET A 1 -1.75 -15.77 -59.58
CA MET A 1 -0.30 -15.71 -59.29
C MET A 1 -0.12 -15.73 -57.78
N LEU A 2 0.46 -16.81 -57.25
CA LEU A 2 0.67 -17.07 -55.82
C LEU A 2 1.98 -16.40 -55.38
N LEU A 3 1.93 -15.59 -54.33
CA LEU A 3 3.13 -14.99 -53.70
C LEU A 3 3.17 -15.43 -52.23
N THR A 4 3.94 -16.48 -51.98
CA THR A 4 4.26 -16.99 -50.65
C THR A 4 5.48 -16.24 -50.12
N SER A 5 5.35 -15.59 -48.96
CA SER A 5 6.48 -14.96 -48.25
C SER A 5 7.33 -16.00 -47.50
N PRO A 6 8.67 -15.96 -47.56
CA PRO A 6 9.51 -16.90 -46.83
C PRO A 6 9.65 -16.51 -45.35
N SER A 7 9.44 -17.50 -44.49
CA SER A 7 9.68 -17.48 -43.05
C SER A 7 11.18 -17.40 -42.74
N SER A 8 11.62 -16.34 -42.05
CA SER A 8 12.98 -16.26 -41.48
C SER A 8 12.96 -16.70 -40.02
N LEU A 9 13.49 -17.90 -39.78
CA LEU A 9 13.83 -18.42 -38.45
C LEU A 9 15.01 -17.62 -37.88
N LEU A 10 14.78 -16.91 -36.76
CA LEU A 10 15.87 -16.36 -35.97
C LEU A 10 16.50 -17.44 -35.09
N GLN A 11 17.75 -17.78 -35.39
CA GLN A 11 18.60 -18.66 -34.60
C GLN A 11 19.17 -17.88 -33.40
N LEU A 12 18.86 -18.34 -32.18
CA LEU A 12 19.47 -17.83 -30.95
C LEU A 12 20.81 -18.55 -30.67
N PRO A 13 21.83 -17.85 -30.14
CA PRO A 13 23.12 -18.47 -29.81
C PRO A 13 23.06 -19.27 -28.49
N PRO A 14 23.86 -20.34 -28.33
CA PRO A 14 23.90 -21.12 -27.11
C PRO A 14 24.64 -20.39 -25.99
N LEU A 15 24.02 -20.34 -24.81
CA LEU A 15 24.64 -19.82 -23.59
C LEU A 15 25.68 -20.82 -23.05
N LYS A 16 26.91 -20.36 -22.89
CA LYS A 16 28.02 -21.11 -22.29
C LYS A 16 27.79 -21.25 -20.78
N SER A 17 27.67 -22.48 -20.29
CA SER A 17 27.62 -22.79 -18.86
C SER A 17 29.01 -22.66 -18.24
N LEU A 18 29.19 -21.73 -17.30
CA LEU A 18 30.37 -21.69 -16.44
C LEU A 18 30.18 -22.67 -15.28
N LYS A 19 30.94 -23.76 -15.28
CA LYS A 19 31.07 -24.68 -14.15
C LYS A 19 31.98 -24.02 -13.11
N ILE A 20 31.40 -23.46 -12.06
CA ILE A 20 32.16 -23.02 -10.89
C ILE A 20 32.46 -24.26 -10.06
N SER A 21 33.62 -24.86 -10.34
CA SER A 21 34.26 -25.89 -9.52
C SER A 21 34.97 -25.18 -8.37
N SER A 22 34.37 -25.17 -7.18
CA SER A 22 35.07 -24.80 -5.95
C SER A 22 35.30 -26.05 -5.11
N PRO A 23 36.50 -26.64 -5.15
CA PRO A 23 36.91 -27.67 -4.22
C PRO A 23 37.55 -26.98 -3.01
N PHE A 24 36.79 -26.72 -1.96
CA PHE A 24 37.39 -26.53 -0.63
C PHE A 24 36.57 -27.28 0.41
N LEU A 25 36.69 -28.60 0.29
CA LEU A 25 36.53 -29.54 1.38
C LEU A 25 37.79 -29.47 2.26
N TYR A 26 37.56 -29.45 3.57
CA TYR A 26 38.53 -29.60 4.67
C TYR A 26 39.35 -28.36 5.08
N GLY A 27 38.87 -27.75 6.16
CA GLY A 27 39.64 -26.88 7.04
C GLY A 27 39.00 -26.89 8.42
N SER A 28 39.18 -27.98 9.17
CA SER A 28 38.84 -28.04 10.59
C SER A 28 39.78 -27.11 11.36
N THR A 29 39.28 -25.98 11.83
CA THR A 29 39.98 -25.19 12.85
C THR A 29 39.37 -25.51 14.21
N PRO A 30 40.18 -25.81 15.24
CA PRO A 30 39.67 -26.12 16.57
C PRO A 30 39.04 -24.88 17.22
N VAL A 31 37.86 -25.11 17.77
CA VAL A 31 37.05 -24.20 18.58
C VAL A 31 37.89 -23.56 19.68
N ARG A 32 38.09 -22.23 19.63
CA ARG A 32 38.51 -21.46 20.81
C ARG A 32 37.26 -21.09 21.61
N LEU A 33 37.01 -21.83 22.69
CA LEU A 33 36.10 -21.40 23.77
C LEU A 33 36.72 -20.17 24.44
N LEU A 34 36.29 -18.99 24.02
CA LEU A 34 36.59 -17.74 24.72
C LEU A 34 35.43 -17.45 25.67
N ASN A 35 35.64 -17.78 26.95
CA ASN A 35 34.77 -17.36 28.04
C ASN A 35 34.70 -15.83 28.05
N LYS A 36 33.55 -15.27 27.64
CA LYS A 36 33.23 -13.85 27.81
C LYS A 36 32.61 -13.67 29.21
N PRO A 37 33.19 -12.86 30.10
CA PRO A 37 32.56 -12.58 31.39
C PRO A 37 31.26 -11.82 31.18
N SER A 38 30.19 -12.32 31.80
CA SER A 38 28.91 -11.65 31.92
C SER A 38 29.04 -10.45 32.87
N SER A 39 29.16 -9.25 32.33
CA SER A 39 28.77 -8.02 33.01
C SER A 39 27.62 -7.39 32.24
N SER A 40 26.41 -7.81 32.62
CA SER A 40 25.14 -7.30 32.16
C SER A 40 24.90 -5.88 32.69
N LEU A 41 25.41 -4.88 31.99
CA LEU A 41 24.85 -3.54 31.98
C LEU A 41 24.66 -3.16 30.52
N SER A 42 23.57 -3.64 29.92
CA SER A 42 23.12 -3.14 28.63
C SER A 42 22.78 -1.66 28.81
N PRO A 43 23.45 -0.73 28.11
CA PRO A 43 22.94 0.63 28.05
C PRO A 43 21.54 0.53 27.45
N SER A 44 20.54 1.03 28.19
CA SER A 44 19.17 1.16 27.70
C SER A 44 19.23 2.13 26.52
N ASN A 45 19.40 1.58 25.31
CA ASN A 45 19.32 2.36 24.09
C ASN A 45 17.97 3.08 24.13
N PRO A 46 17.92 4.43 24.19
CA PRO A 46 16.65 5.12 24.04
C PRO A 46 16.16 4.74 22.64
N SER A 47 15.08 3.96 22.59
CA SER A 47 14.44 3.59 21.34
C SER A 47 14.20 4.87 20.55
N PRO A 48 14.72 5.00 19.31
CA PRO A 48 14.51 6.21 18.53
C PRO A 48 13.00 6.49 18.46
N PRO A 49 12.57 7.76 18.57
CA PRO A 49 11.15 8.10 18.48
C PRO A 49 10.59 7.52 17.18
N SER A 50 9.70 6.53 17.30
CA SER A 50 9.14 5.72 16.21
C SER A 50 8.16 6.47 15.31
N PHE A 51 8.26 7.80 15.28
CA PHE A 51 7.29 8.69 14.64
C PHE A 51 7.72 9.16 13.25
N LEU A 52 8.75 8.56 12.64
CA LEU A 52 9.05 8.84 11.25
C LEU A 52 8.12 8.00 10.36
N PRO A 53 7.26 8.63 9.53
CA PRO A 53 6.45 7.89 8.60
C PRO A 53 7.36 7.13 7.61
N PRO A 54 7.01 5.91 7.21
CA PRO A 54 7.81 5.17 6.24
C PRO A 54 7.88 5.94 4.92
N ILE A 55 9.10 6.22 4.45
CA ILE A 55 9.32 6.85 3.15
C ILE A 55 8.91 5.84 2.07
N ARG A 56 7.82 6.14 1.37
CA ARG A 56 7.33 5.30 0.28
C ARG A 56 7.69 5.93 -1.06
N ALA A 57 8.40 5.19 -1.90
CA ALA A 57 8.78 5.63 -3.24
C ALA A 57 7.58 5.91 -4.16
N MET A 58 6.40 5.32 -3.86
CA MET A 58 5.19 5.51 -4.65
C MET A 58 3.96 5.71 -3.78
N LYS A 59 2.99 6.45 -4.33
CA LYS A 59 1.71 6.70 -3.69
C LYS A 59 0.85 5.42 -3.69
N SER A 60 0.25 5.13 -2.55
CA SER A 60 -0.73 4.06 -2.39
C SER A 60 -2.04 4.41 -3.12
N LEU A 61 -2.73 3.38 -3.60
CA LEU A 61 -4.02 3.57 -4.27
C LEU A 61 -5.13 3.56 -3.21
N GLN A 62 -6.19 4.31 -3.42
CA GLN A 62 -7.36 4.33 -2.54
C GLN A 62 -8.62 4.18 -3.39
N GLY A 63 -9.62 3.50 -2.86
CA GLY A 63 -10.82 3.19 -3.61
C GLY A 63 -11.93 2.61 -2.75
N ARG A 64 -13.08 2.38 -3.39
CA ARG A 64 -14.26 1.82 -2.73
C ARG A 64 -14.39 0.33 -3.04
N VAL A 65 -14.75 -0.47 -2.05
CA VAL A 65 -15.05 -1.89 -2.23
C VAL A 65 -16.37 -2.04 -3.01
N VAL A 66 -16.32 -2.72 -4.15
CA VAL A 66 -17.48 -2.97 -5.02
C VAL A 66 -18.07 -4.35 -4.79
N CYS A 67 -17.23 -5.34 -4.50
CA CYS A 67 -17.67 -6.71 -4.26
C CYS A 67 -16.78 -7.38 -3.20
N ALA A 68 -17.42 -8.07 -2.26
CA ALA A 68 -16.79 -8.83 -1.18
C ALA A 68 -17.32 -10.27 -1.11
N THR A 69 -17.88 -10.80 -2.22
CA THR A 69 -18.46 -12.15 -2.28
C THR A 69 -17.40 -13.26 -2.25
N ASN A 70 -16.14 -12.96 -2.58
CA ASN A 70 -15.08 -13.96 -2.67
C ASN A 70 -14.33 -14.09 -1.34
N ASP A 71 -13.90 -15.30 -1.00
CA ASP A 71 -13.10 -15.54 0.19
C ASP A 71 -11.74 -14.85 0.11
N LYS A 72 -11.38 -14.21 1.23
CA LYS A 72 -10.10 -13.54 1.46
C LYS A 72 -9.71 -12.52 0.41
N THR A 73 -10.72 -11.98 -0.29
CA THR A 73 -10.56 -11.18 -1.50
C THR A 73 -11.65 -10.14 -1.63
N VAL A 74 -11.26 -8.90 -1.82
CA VAL A 74 -12.19 -7.81 -2.11
C VAL A 74 -11.86 -7.15 -3.43
N ALA A 75 -12.90 -6.87 -4.23
CA ALA A 75 -12.78 -6.14 -5.49
C ALA A 75 -12.92 -4.64 -5.22
N VAL A 76 -11.83 -3.90 -5.36
CA VAL A 76 -11.79 -2.45 -5.08
C VAL A 76 -11.76 -1.67 -6.38
N GLU A 77 -12.66 -0.70 -6.51
CA GLU A 77 -12.66 0.26 -7.61
C GLU A 77 -11.86 1.50 -7.24
N VAL A 78 -10.76 1.70 -7.96
CA VAL A 78 -9.89 2.87 -7.81
C VAL A 78 -10.22 3.86 -8.92
N VAL A 79 -10.55 5.08 -8.53
CA VAL A 79 -10.82 6.20 -9.44
C VAL A 79 -9.63 7.14 -9.39
N ARG A 80 -9.02 7.40 -10.56
CA ARG A 80 -7.95 8.40 -10.70
C ARG A 80 -8.33 9.44 -11.74
N LEU A 81 -7.92 10.69 -11.51
CA LEU A 81 -8.04 11.75 -12.49
C LEU A 81 -6.78 11.76 -13.36
N ALA A 82 -6.95 11.67 -14.68
CA ALA A 82 -5.89 11.83 -15.64
C ALA A 82 -6.26 12.92 -16.66
N PRO A 83 -5.34 13.81 -17.06
CA PRO A 83 -5.61 14.74 -18.13
C PRO A 83 -5.81 13.99 -19.45
N HIS A 84 -6.80 14.40 -20.24
CA HIS A 84 -6.95 13.91 -21.61
C HIS A 84 -5.76 14.38 -22.46
N PRO A 85 -5.12 13.52 -23.28
CA PRO A 85 -3.86 13.86 -23.96
C PRO A 85 -3.96 15.09 -24.88
N LYS A 86 -5.04 15.21 -25.68
CA LYS A 86 -5.28 16.36 -26.57
C LYS A 86 -5.88 17.57 -25.84
N TYR A 87 -7.07 17.39 -25.27
CA TYR A 87 -7.88 18.48 -24.71
C TYR A 87 -7.52 18.91 -23.28
N LYS A 88 -6.61 18.22 -22.58
CA LYS A 88 -6.15 18.54 -21.20
C LYS A 88 -7.21 18.59 -20.09
N ARG A 89 -8.52 18.45 -20.39
CA ARG A 89 -9.59 18.25 -19.41
C ARG A 89 -9.28 17.02 -18.53
N ARG A 90 -9.43 17.15 -17.21
CA ARG A 90 -9.25 16.03 -16.27
C ARG A 90 -10.43 15.06 -16.38
N VAL A 91 -10.14 13.81 -16.73
CA VAL A 91 -11.13 12.74 -16.89
C VAL A 91 -10.93 11.70 -15.79
N ARG A 92 -12.04 11.21 -15.22
CA ARG A 92 -12.04 10.12 -14.24
C ARG A 92 -11.83 8.78 -14.96
N LYS A 93 -10.73 8.09 -14.67
CA LYS A 93 -10.46 6.71 -15.11
C LYS A 93 -10.66 5.78 -13.92
N LYS A 94 -11.48 4.75 -14.10
CA LYS A 94 -11.79 3.76 -13.07
C LYS A 94 -11.14 2.43 -13.42
N LYS A 95 -10.59 1.73 -12.43
CA LYS A 95 -10.04 0.37 -12.59
C LYS A 95 -10.34 -0.46 -11.34
N LYS A 96 -10.79 -1.69 -11.54
CA LYS A 96 -11.02 -2.66 -10.47
C LYS A 96 -9.74 -3.44 -10.18
N PHE A 97 -9.43 -3.64 -8.91
CA PHE A 97 -8.29 -4.41 -8.43
C PHE A 97 -8.77 -5.49 -7.47
N GLN A 98 -8.13 -6.66 -7.51
CA GLN A 98 -8.35 -7.71 -6.53
C GLN A 98 -7.36 -7.52 -5.39
N ALA A 99 -7.87 -7.21 -4.20
CA ALA A 99 -7.05 -7.03 -3.00
C ALA A 99 -7.23 -8.24 -2.07
N HIS A 100 -6.16 -8.64 -1.41
CA HIS A 100 -6.20 -9.67 -0.38
C HIS A 100 -6.58 -9.05 0.96
N ASP A 101 -7.54 -9.70 1.61
CA ASP A 101 -7.94 -9.44 2.99
C ASP A 101 -8.02 -10.81 3.68
N PRO A 102 -7.04 -11.20 4.53
CA PRO A 102 -7.04 -12.54 5.12
C PRO A 102 -8.19 -12.78 6.10
N GLU A 103 -8.76 -11.71 6.65
CA GLU A 103 -9.74 -11.77 7.74
C GLU A 103 -11.16 -11.40 7.31
N ASN A 104 -11.39 -11.13 6.01
CA ASN A 104 -12.69 -10.72 5.46
C ASN A 104 -13.34 -9.57 6.24
N ARG A 105 -12.53 -8.62 6.71
CA ARG A 105 -12.98 -7.49 7.52
C ARG A 105 -13.75 -6.45 6.70
N PHE A 106 -13.41 -6.30 5.41
CA PHE A 106 -13.99 -5.25 4.57
C PHE A 106 -15.27 -5.69 3.86
N LYS A 107 -16.30 -4.85 3.92
CA LYS A 107 -17.61 -5.06 3.29
C LYS A 107 -17.76 -4.20 2.03
N VAL A 108 -18.80 -4.51 1.25
CA VAL A 108 -19.16 -3.70 0.08
C VAL A 108 -19.52 -2.28 0.52
N GLY A 109 -18.92 -1.30 -0.14
CA GLY A 109 -19.14 0.11 0.14
C GLY A 109 -18.03 0.78 0.95
N ASP A 110 -17.16 0.02 1.60
CA ASP A 110 -16.07 0.55 2.42
C ASP A 110 -15.01 1.28 1.59
N PHE A 111 -14.35 2.25 2.21
CA PHE A 111 -13.24 2.98 1.60
C PHE A 111 -11.91 2.46 2.14
N VAL A 112 -11.09 1.91 1.26
CA VAL A 112 -9.87 1.16 1.61
C VAL A 112 -8.65 1.68 0.86
N GLN A 113 -7.49 1.50 1.48
CA GLN A 113 -6.19 1.78 0.90
C GLN A 113 -5.57 0.47 0.40
N LEU A 114 -4.99 0.50 -0.80
CA LEU A 114 -4.30 -0.63 -1.40
C LEU A 114 -2.79 -0.42 -1.32
N GLU A 115 -2.13 -1.38 -0.71
CA GLU A 115 -0.68 -1.48 -0.70
C GLU A 115 -0.21 -2.61 -1.61
N LYS A 116 0.91 -2.38 -2.31
CA LYS A 116 1.52 -3.41 -3.15
C LYS A 116 2.17 -4.47 -2.26
N SER A 117 1.96 -5.74 -2.60
CA SER A 117 2.58 -6.87 -1.93
C SER A 117 3.27 -7.78 -2.94
N LYS A 118 3.89 -8.87 -2.46
CA LYS A 118 4.17 -10.02 -3.33
C LYS A 118 2.86 -10.48 -4.00
N PRO A 119 2.89 -11.00 -5.23
CA PRO A 119 1.73 -11.62 -5.85
C PRO A 119 1.23 -12.79 -4.98
N ILE A 120 -0.05 -12.76 -4.64
CA ILE A 120 -0.74 -13.80 -3.84
C ILE A 120 -1.48 -14.75 -4.78
N SER A 121 -1.95 -14.23 -5.92
CA SER A 121 -2.51 -15.00 -7.02
C SER A 121 -2.15 -14.35 -8.36
N LYS A 122 -2.68 -14.90 -9.46
CA LYS A 122 -2.51 -14.32 -10.81
C LYS A 122 -2.93 -12.84 -10.90
N THR A 123 -3.91 -12.42 -10.10
CA THR A 123 -4.44 -11.04 -10.14
C THR A 123 -4.29 -10.29 -8.82
N LYS A 124 -4.28 -11.00 -7.69
CA LYS A 124 -4.17 -10.38 -6.36
C LYS A 124 -2.70 -10.07 -6.06
N ALA A 125 -2.33 -8.80 -6.24
CA ALA A 125 -1.00 -8.28 -5.91
C ALA A 125 -1.06 -7.10 -4.92
N PHE A 126 -2.21 -6.90 -4.29
CA PHE A 126 -2.47 -5.82 -3.35
C PHE A 126 -3.04 -6.35 -2.04
N ILE A 127 -2.73 -5.70 -0.93
CA ILE A 127 -3.33 -5.92 0.38
C ILE A 127 -4.25 -4.75 0.71
N ALA A 128 -5.44 -5.04 1.24
CA ALA A 128 -6.40 -4.04 1.69
C ALA A 128 -6.07 -3.59 3.11
N ILE A 129 -5.97 -2.26 3.31
CA ILE A 129 -5.60 -1.62 4.58
C ILE A 129 -6.63 -0.55 4.92
N PRO A 130 -6.99 -0.39 6.21
CA PRO A 130 -7.92 0.64 6.63
C PRO A 130 -7.36 2.04 6.33
N VAL A 131 -8.21 2.93 5.81
CA VAL A 131 -7.82 4.32 5.51
C VAL A 131 -7.81 5.12 6.81
N THR A 132 -6.66 5.70 7.17
CA THR A 132 -6.60 6.71 8.23
C THR A 132 -7.25 7.99 7.73
N ALA A 133 -8.40 8.38 8.31
CA ALA A 133 -9.04 9.66 7.99
C ALA A 133 -8.14 10.81 8.46
N LYS A 134 -7.46 11.48 7.52
CA LYS A 134 -6.58 12.62 7.85
C LYS A 134 -7.36 13.91 8.15
N ASN A 135 -8.62 13.97 7.73
CA ASN A 135 -9.50 15.12 7.91
C ASN A 135 -10.83 14.63 8.50
N ALA A 136 -10.85 14.28 9.78
CA ALA A 136 -12.12 14.21 10.49
C ALA A 136 -12.66 15.65 10.63
N PRO A 137 -13.94 15.92 10.35
CA PRO A 137 -14.54 17.18 10.77
C PRO A 137 -14.44 17.22 12.29
N LYS A 138 -13.64 18.13 12.85
CA LYS A 138 -13.72 18.46 14.27
C LYS A 138 -15.14 18.96 14.49
N SER A 139 -15.95 18.19 15.19
CA SER A 139 -17.21 18.67 15.73
C SER A 139 -16.93 20.00 16.41
N THR A 140 -17.49 21.07 15.87
CA THR A 140 -17.41 22.42 16.44
C THR A 140 -18.39 22.44 17.61
N GLU A 141 -18.09 21.67 18.65
CA GLU A 141 -18.79 21.73 19.93
C GLU A 141 -18.18 22.87 20.74
N ALA A 142 -18.79 24.05 20.60
CA ALA A 142 -19.05 25.05 21.64
C ALA A 142 -19.48 26.34 20.94
N LEU A 143 -20.77 26.45 20.61
CA LEU A 143 -21.39 27.74 20.33
C LEU A 143 -21.24 28.62 21.59
N PRO A 144 -20.65 29.83 21.47
CA PRO A 144 -20.56 30.77 22.58
C PRO A 144 -21.95 31.14 23.06
N GLN A 145 -22.08 31.23 24.39
CA GLN A 145 -23.24 31.68 25.14
C GLN A 145 -23.98 32.80 24.40
N GLU A 146 -25.25 32.55 24.10
CA GLU A 146 -26.27 33.52 23.71
C GLU A 146 -26.02 34.84 24.44
N LEU A 147 -25.61 35.89 23.71
CA LEU A 147 -25.71 37.25 24.19
C LEU A 147 -27.20 37.57 24.25
N GLY A 148 -27.81 37.28 25.40
CA GLY A 148 -29.12 37.79 25.74
C GLY A 148 -29.06 39.31 25.77
N ILE A 149 -29.56 39.94 24.71
CA ILE A 149 -29.94 41.34 24.73
C ILE A 149 -31.43 41.34 25.09
N PRO A 150 -31.84 41.76 26.29
CA PRO A 150 -33.23 42.02 26.59
C PRO A 150 -33.60 43.34 25.89
N LEU A 151 -34.40 43.27 24.82
CA LEU A 151 -35.09 44.46 24.33
C LEU A 151 -36.44 44.56 25.05
N GLU A 152 -36.43 45.35 26.13
CA GLU A 152 -37.60 46.01 26.68
C GLU A 152 -38.13 47.03 25.67
N SER A 153 -39.44 47.01 25.37
CA SER A 153 -40.35 48.18 25.28
C SER A 153 -41.60 47.87 24.43
N GLU A 154 -42.63 47.31 25.05
CA GLU A 154 -44.01 47.44 24.56
C GLU A 154 -44.69 48.55 25.38
N LYS A 155 -44.81 49.74 24.79
CA LYS A 155 -45.60 50.88 25.29
C LYS A 155 -46.54 51.34 24.20
N SER A 156 -47.81 50.95 24.30
CA SER A 156 -49.05 51.58 23.79
C SER A 156 -50.17 50.60 24.20
N GLU A 157 -51.18 50.94 25.00
CA GLU A 157 -52.11 52.08 24.95
C GLU A 157 -52.37 52.73 26.31
#